data_AF-A0A1F8V0G7-F1
#
_entry.id   AF-A0A1F8V0G7-F1
#
_cell.length_a   1.000
_cell.length_b   1.000
_cell.length_c   1.000
_cell.angle_alpha   90.00
_cell.angle_beta   90.00
_cell.angle_gamma   90.00
#
_symmetry.space_group_name_H-M   'P 1'
#
loop_
_entity.id
_entity.type
_entity.pdbx_description
1 polymer ?
#
loop_
_entity_poly.entity_id
_entity_poly.type
_entity_poly.pdbx_seq_one_letter_code
_entity_poly.pdbx_strand_id
1 'polypeptide(L)' 'MEKFISNVKLSKRKKRELAKQQRKTWGSLNPITRVAQSARLYNRKKSRQQKDEFLESPGFFYFFY' A
#
# COMPACT_ATOMS: atom_id res chain seq x y z
N MET A 1 -23.05 25.97 15.02
CA MET A 1 -23.02 24.55 14.62
C MET A 1 -23.50 24.47 13.18
N GLU A 2 -22.68 23.97 12.26
CA GLU A 2 -23.21 23.64 10.94
C GLU A 2 -24.22 22.50 11.06
N LYS A 3 -25.34 22.60 10.32
CA LYS A 3 -26.34 21.53 10.32
C LYS A 3 -25.74 20.31 9.62
N PHE A 4 -25.84 19.15 10.27
CA PHE A 4 -25.41 17.89 9.65
C PHE A 4 -26.28 17.57 8.43
N ILE A 5 -25.65 17.44 7.27
CA ILE A 5 -26.29 17.03 6.02
C ILE A 5 -25.77 15.63 5.67
N SER A 6 -26.67 14.68 5.48
CA SER A 6 -26.27 13.33 5.08
C SER A 6 -25.64 13.34 3.69
N ASN A 7 -24.63 12.48 3.47
CA ASN A 7 -23.91 12.39 2.21
C ASN A 7 -24.84 12.20 1.01
N VAL A 8 -25.91 11.41 1.15
CA VAL A 8 -26.87 11.15 0.06
C VAL A 8 -27.47 12.46 -0.49
N LYS A 9 -27.79 13.40 0.39
CA LYS A 9 -28.44 14.69 0.08
C LYS A 9 -27.47 15.74 -0.49
N LEU A 10 -26.18 15.47 -0.52
CA LEU A 10 -25.20 16.39 -1.10
C LEU A 10 -25.25 16.34 -2.63
N SER A 11 -25.06 17.51 -3.24
CA SER A 11 -24.86 17.61 -4.68
C SER A 11 -23.61 16.83 -5.11
N LYS A 12 -23.58 16.40 -6.38
CA LYS A 12 -22.45 15.65 -6.94
C LYS A 12 -21.11 16.41 -6.80
N ARG A 13 -21.15 17.74 -6.86
CA ARG A 13 -19.98 18.62 -6.67
C ARG A 13 -19.46 18.57 -5.24
N LYS A 14 -20.34 18.77 -4.24
CA LYS A 14 -19.96 18.74 -2.82
C LYS A 14 -19.39 17.39 -2.39
N LYS A 15 -19.97 16.29 -2.87
CA LYS A 15 -19.43 14.92 -2.67
C LYS A 15 -17.98 14.80 -3.17
N ARG A 16 -17.67 15.36 -4.35
CA ARG A 16 -16.32 15.35 -4.91
C ARG A 16 -15.34 16.18 -4.10
N GLU A 17 -15.76 17.35 -3.62
CA GLU A 17 -14.93 18.23 -2.78
C GLU A 17 -14.56 17.53 -1.46
N LEU A 18 -15.54 16.93 -0.76
CA LEU A 18 -15.29 16.14 0.45
C LEU A 18 -14.35 14.96 0.18
N ALA A 19 -14.60 14.17 -0.88
CA ALA A 19 -13.74 13.06 -1.23
C ALA A 19 -12.30 13.50 -1.58
N LYS A 20 -12.12 14.68 -2.18
CA LYS A 20 -10.79 15.25 -2.48
C LYS A 20 -10.06 15.69 -1.20
N GLN A 21 -10.79 16.26 -0.24
CA GLN A 21 -10.24 16.60 1.08
C GLN A 21 -9.80 15.33 1.82
N GLN A 22 -10.67 14.31 1.87
CA GLN A 22 -10.37 13.01 2.50
C GLN A 22 -9.23 12.25 1.81
N ARG A 23 -9.07 12.39 0.49
CA ARG A 23 -7.95 11.78 -0.25
C ARG A 23 -6.58 12.27 0.18
N LYS A 24 -6.47 13.49 0.71
CA LYS A 24 -5.20 14.00 1.23
C LYS A 24 -4.86 13.40 2.59
N THR A 25 -5.84 12.85 3.30
CA THR A 25 -5.74 12.41 4.70
C THR A 25 -5.98 10.91 4.85
N TRP A 26 -5.49 10.04 3.94
CA TRP A 26 -5.54 8.57 4.12
C TRP A 26 -4.68 8.06 5.32
N GLY A 27 -4.45 8.90 6.33
CA GLY A 27 -3.60 8.61 7.49
C GLY A 27 -2.13 8.48 7.08
N SER A 28 -1.45 7.49 7.67
CA SER A 28 -0.05 7.12 7.35
C SER A 28 0.12 6.48 5.95
N LEU A 29 -0.99 6.13 5.30
CA LEU A 29 -1.01 5.19 4.20
C LEU A 29 -1.37 5.92 2.91
N ASN A 30 -0.37 6.55 2.28
CA ASN A 30 -0.57 7.20 0.99
C ASN A 30 -0.55 6.15 -0.14
N PRO A 31 -1.68 5.88 -0.83
CA PRO A 31 -1.71 4.91 -1.92
C PRO A 31 -0.86 5.35 -3.12
N ILE A 32 -0.55 6.65 -3.26
CA ILE A 32 0.30 7.19 -4.33
C ILE A 32 1.76 6.78 -4.13
N THR A 33 2.23 6.60 -2.90
CA THR A 33 3.62 6.20 -2.61
C THR A 33 3.79 4.68 -2.55
N ARG A 34 2.71 3.91 -2.53
CA ARG A 34 2.75 2.44 -2.75
C ARG A 34 2.90 2.13 -4.23
N VAL A 35 3.99 2.58 -4.83
CA VAL A 35 4.39 2.09 -6.16
C VAL A 35 5.09 0.76 -5.94
N ALA A 36 4.40 -0.33 -6.26
CA ALA A 36 5.05 -1.64 -6.34
C ALA A 36 6.17 -1.55 -7.38
N GLN A 37 7.36 -2.05 -7.04
CA GLN A 37 8.45 -2.10 -8.00
C GLN A 37 8.01 -2.96 -9.20
N SER A 38 8.18 -2.45 -10.42
CA SER A 38 7.75 -3.17 -11.62
C SER A 38 8.50 -4.50 -11.74
N ALA A 39 7.80 -5.58 -12.04
CA ALA A 39 8.39 -6.92 -12.16
C ALA A 39 9.38 -7.06 -13.33
N ARG A 40 9.29 -6.19 -14.34
CA ARG A 40 10.13 -6.20 -15.54
C ARG A 40 11.50 -5.54 -15.34
N LEU A 41 11.61 -4.59 -14.42
CA LEU A 41 12.87 -3.88 -14.19
C LEU A 41 13.85 -4.80 -13.47
N TYR A 42 15.07 -4.85 -13.98
CA TYR A 42 16.15 -5.62 -13.38
C TYR A 42 16.50 -5.05 -11.99
N ASN A 43 16.39 -5.88 -10.95
CA ASN A 43 16.77 -5.53 -9.58
C ASN A 43 17.68 -6.63 -9.00
N ARG A 44 19.00 -6.37 -8.98
CA ARG A 44 20.01 -7.33 -8.49
C ARG A 44 19.85 -7.67 -7.01
N LYS A 45 19.28 -6.78 -6.20
CA LYS A 45 19.05 -7.01 -4.76
C LYS A 45 17.99 -8.08 -4.51
N LYS A 46 16.98 -8.17 -5.38
CA LYS A 46 15.89 -9.15 -5.27
C LYS A 46 16.39 -10.59 -5.31
N SER A 47 17.35 -10.89 -6.19
CA SER A 47 17.92 -12.23 -6.29
C SER A 47 18.77 -12.63 -5.08
N ARG A 48 19.47 -11.66 -4.46
CA ARG A 48 20.27 -11.90 -3.26
C ARG A 48 19.38 -12.18 -2.05
N GLN A 49 18.34 -11.36 -1.86
CA GLN A 49 17.37 -11.53 -0.76
C GLN A 49 16.71 -12.91 -0.75
N GLN A 50 16.34 -13.45 -1.92
CA GLN A 50 15.75 -14.79 -2.01
C GLN A 50 16.69 -15.91 -1.56
N LYS A 51 18.01 -15.75 -1.75
CA LYS A 51 19.00 -16.75 -1.32
C LYS A 51 19.23 -16.67 0.19
N ASP A 52 19.36 -15.45 0.71
CA ASP A 52 19.56 -15.22 2.12
C ASP A 52 18.35 -15.73 2.93
N GLU A 53 17.12 -15.44 2.48
CA GLU A 53 15.87 -15.89 3.10
C GLU A 53 15.66 -17.42 3.01
N PHE A 54 16.19 -18.06 1.97
CA PHE A 54 16.19 -19.52 1.84
C PHE A 54 17.19 -20.20 2.78
N LEU A 55 18.39 -19.62 2.94
CA LEU A 55 19.44 -20.15 3.82
C LEU A 55 19.13 -19.93 5.32
N GLU A 56 18.40 -18.86 5.64
CA GLU A 56 17.91 -18.56 6.98
C GLU A 56 16.59 -19.27 7.32
N SER A 57 15.99 -19.98 6.35
CA SER A 57 14.78 -20.76 6.59
C SER A 57 15.06 -21.87 7.59
N PRO A 58 14.31 -21.97 8.71
CA PRO A 58 14.51 -23.04 9.68
C PRO A 58 14.38 -24.43 9.04
N GLY A 59 13.65 -24.56 7.94
CA GLY A 59 13.55 -25.79 7.14
C GLY A 59 14.85 -26.22 6.46
N PHE A 60 15.74 -25.29 6.08
CA PHE A 60 16.99 -25.59 5.40
C PHE A 60 17.90 -26.47 6.28
N PHE A 61 17.96 -26.19 7.58
CA PHE A 61 18.77 -26.97 8.52
C PHE A 61 18.25 -28.39 8.76
N TYR A 62 16.95 -28.63 8.62
CA TYR A 62 16.35 -29.97 8.80
C TYR A 62 16.54 -30.91 7.60
N PHE A 63 16.87 -30.40 6.41
CA PHE A 63 17.12 -31.24 5.23
C PHE A 63 18.57 -31.76 5.13
N PHE A 64 19.49 -31.18 5.91
CA PHE A 64 20.92 -31.48 5.85
C PHE A 64 21.44 -32.22 7.10
N TYR A 65 20.56 -32.71 7.98
CA TYR A 65 20.87 -33.57 9.12
C TYR A 65 19.98 -34.81 9.07
#